data_AF-A0AAV3K9U6-F1
#
_entry.id   AF-A0AAV3K9U6-F1
#
_cell.length_a   1.000
_cell.length_b   1.000
_cell.length_c   1.000
_cell.angle_alpha   90.00
_cell.angle_beta   90.00
_cell.angle_gamma   90.00
#
_symmetry.space_group_name_H-M   'P 1'
#
loop_
_entity.id
_entity.type
_entity.pdbx_description
1 polymer ?
#
loop_
_entity_poly.entity_id
_entity_poly.type
_entity_poly.pdbx_seq_one_letter_code
_entity_poly.pdbx_strand_id
1 'polypeptide(L)'
;MLTENDVQDISRLVNLLNKVIEYVVEEEGSDLCCKGILKSLRILEGKQRNGFPNLYNYIMDDFRMMVERGLYGEQRIDTIKNEVCKIIDSNSLFYK
;
A
#
# COMPACT_ATOMS: atom_id res chain seq x y z
N MET A 1 10.20 -12.27 -16.36
CA MET A 1 9.28 -11.34 -17.05
C MET A 1 8.06 -11.19 -16.16
N LEU A 2 7.37 -10.03 -16.12
CA LEU A 2 6.12 -9.94 -15.35
C LEU A 2 5.05 -10.72 -16.10
N THR A 3 4.28 -11.53 -15.37
CA THR A 3 3.08 -12.19 -15.88
C THR A 3 1.93 -11.20 -15.97
N GLU A 4 0.85 -11.57 -16.65
CA GLU A 4 -0.36 -10.73 -16.70
C GLU A 4 -0.96 -10.53 -15.29
N ASN A 5 -0.97 -11.60 -14.48
CA ASN A 5 -1.41 -11.54 -13.08
C ASN A 5 -0.57 -10.54 -12.28
N ASP A 6 0.75 -10.52 -12.48
CA ASP A 6 1.63 -9.56 -11.81
C ASP A 6 1.28 -8.11 -12.16
N VAL A 7 0.97 -7.84 -13.43
CA VAL A 7 0.59 -6.50 -13.88
C VAL A 7 -0.76 -6.09 -13.28
N GLN A 8 -1.71 -7.03 -13.22
CA GLN A 8 -3.02 -6.79 -12.60
C GLN A 8 -2.89 -6.53 -11.09
N ASP A 9 -2.09 -7.32 -10.37
CA ASP A 9 -1.87 -7.15 -8.94
C ASP A 9 -1.14 -5.83 -8.63
N ILE A 10 -0.13 -5.45 -9.41
CA ILE A 10 0.53 -4.13 -9.30
C ILE A 10 -0.50 -3.01 -9.48
N SER A 11 -1.35 -3.08 -10.51
CA SER A 11 -2.37 -2.07 -10.79
C SER A 11 -3.38 -1.95 -9.65
N ARG A 12 -3.86 -3.10 -9.14
CA ARG A 12 -4.78 -3.14 -7.99
C ARG A 12 -4.15 -2.59 -6.72
N LEU A 13 -2.88 -2.93 -6.46
CA LEU A 13 -2.15 -2.42 -5.31
C LEU A 13 -1.98 -0.90 -5.39
N VAL A 14 -1.58 -0.35 -6.54
CA VAL A 14 -1.48 1.10 -6.76
C VAL A 14 -2.82 1.80 -6.47
N ASN A 15 -3.93 1.27 -6.98
CA ASN A 15 -5.26 1.85 -6.74
C ASN A 15 -5.62 1.85 -5.25
N LEU A 16 -5.38 0.74 -4.54
CA LEU A 16 -5.65 0.64 -3.11
C LEU A 16 -4.80 1.62 -2.29
N LEU A 17 -3.50 1.75 -2.62
CA LEU A 17 -2.60 2.68 -1.95
C LEU A 17 -3.01 4.14 -2.15
N ASN A 18 -3.50 4.52 -3.34
CA ASN A 18 -4.05 5.85 -3.56
C ASN A 18 -5.31 6.10 -2.71
N LYS A 19 -6.20 5.11 -2.59
CA LYS A 19 -7.38 5.22 -1.70
C LYS A 19 -7.01 5.40 -0.22
N VAL A 20 -5.89 4.81 0.22
CA VAL A 20 -5.37 5.06 1.59
C VAL A 20 -4.93 6.51 1.73
N ILE A 21 -4.21 7.06 0.75
CA ILE A 21 -3.79 8.47 0.78
C ILE A 21 -5.01 9.39 0.79
N GLU A 22 -5.99 9.15 -0.07
CA GLU A 22 -7.26 9.91 -0.12
C GLU A 22 -7.93 9.92 1.25
N TYR A 23 -8.07 8.74 1.88
CA TYR A 23 -8.65 8.62 3.22
C TYR A 23 -7.88 9.44 4.27
N VAL A 24 -6.56 9.34 4.31
CA VAL A 24 -5.74 10.08 5.28
C VAL A 24 -5.82 11.58 5.05
N VAL A 25 -5.88 12.03 3.79
CA VAL A 25 -6.05 13.45 3.46
C VAL A 25 -7.45 13.95 3.85
N GLU A 26 -8.49 13.14 3.69
CA GLU A 26 -9.85 13.46 4.14
C GLU A 26 -9.91 13.66 5.67
N GLU A 27 -9.27 12.79 6.44
CA GLU A 27 -9.30 12.82 7.91
C GLU A 27 -8.35 13.84 8.54
N GLU A 28 -7.11 13.95 8.03
CA GLU A 28 -6.04 14.74 8.65
C GLU A 28 -5.72 16.04 7.88
N GLY A 29 -6.29 16.23 6.69
CA GLY A 29 -5.97 17.35 5.81
C GLY A 29 -4.54 17.29 5.21
N SER A 30 -3.81 16.18 5.36
CA SER A 30 -2.45 16.00 4.85
C SER A 30 -2.08 14.53 4.64
N ASP A 31 -1.09 14.26 3.80
CA ASP A 31 -0.57 12.91 3.51
C ASP A 31 0.73 12.59 4.26
N LEU A 32 1.07 13.38 5.30
CA LEU A 32 2.36 13.29 6.01
C LEU A 32 2.63 11.92 6.66
N CYS A 33 1.58 11.15 6.89
CA CYS A 33 1.60 9.81 7.47
C CYS A 33 1.76 8.70 6.41
N CYS A 34 1.75 9.04 5.13
CA CYS A 34 1.76 8.11 4.00
C CYS A 34 3.15 8.02 3.33
N LYS A 35 4.24 8.25 4.06
CA LYS A 35 5.60 8.33 3.47
C LYS A 35 6.05 6.99 2.87
N GLY A 36 5.80 5.88 3.56
CA GLY A 36 6.08 4.54 3.08
C GLY A 36 5.20 4.15 1.89
N ILE A 37 3.92 4.54 1.89
CA ILE A 37 2.97 4.33 0.81
C ILE A 37 3.39 5.14 -0.44
N LEU A 38 3.73 6.42 -0.30
CA LEU A 38 4.26 7.25 -1.39
C LEU A 38 5.57 6.71 -1.97
N LYS A 39 6.42 6.10 -1.12
CA LYS A 39 7.62 5.40 -1.59
C LYS A 39 7.26 4.13 -2.37
N SER A 40 6.28 3.37 -1.89
CA SER A 40 5.79 2.14 -2.52
C SER A 40 5.17 2.39 -3.89
N LEU A 41 4.38 3.46 -4.03
CA LEU A 41 3.82 3.90 -5.31
C LEU A 41 4.93 4.17 -6.34
N ARG A 42 5.96 4.94 -5.97
CA ARG A 42 7.12 5.20 -6.85
C ARG A 42 7.84 3.92 -7.29
N ILE A 43 7.95 2.94 -6.41
CA ILE A 43 8.55 1.63 -6.72
C ILE A 43 7.69 0.87 -7.73
N LEU A 44 6.37 0.81 -7.49
CA LEU A 44 5.41 0.07 -8.32
C LEU A 44 5.29 0.69 -9.72
N GLU A 45 5.05 1.99 -9.80
CA GLU A 45 4.89 2.74 -11.06
C GLU A 45 6.19 2.79 -11.86
N GLY A 46 7.31 2.98 -11.17
CA GLY A 46 8.65 2.92 -11.75
C GLY A 46 9.10 1.51 -12.10
N LYS A 47 8.30 0.48 -11.81
CA LYS A 47 8.61 -0.95 -12.02
C LYS A 47 9.98 -1.34 -11.44
N GLN A 48 10.35 -0.73 -10.31
CA GLN A 48 11.62 -0.92 -9.64
C GLN A 48 11.62 -2.27 -8.89
N ARG A 49 11.77 -3.38 -9.63
CA ARG A 49 11.65 -4.74 -9.08
C ARG A 49 12.53 -5.00 -7.85
N ASN A 50 13.69 -4.37 -7.80
CA ASN A 50 14.64 -4.46 -6.68
C ASN A 50 14.03 -3.94 -5.37
N GLY A 51 13.04 -3.06 -5.47
CA GLY A 51 12.31 -2.47 -4.35
C GLY A 51 11.09 -3.28 -3.91
N PHE A 52 10.61 -4.23 -4.71
CA PHE A 52 9.38 -4.98 -4.43
C PHE A 52 9.39 -5.73 -3.08
N PRO A 53 10.50 -6.39 -2.67
CA PRO A 53 10.56 -7.05 -1.37
C PRO A 53 10.39 -6.12 -0.15
N ASN A 54 10.51 -4.80 -0.34
CA ASN A 54 10.39 -3.83 0.74
C ASN A 54 8.98 -3.24 0.87
N LEU A 55 8.07 -3.53 -0.07
CA LEU A 55 6.74 -2.92 -0.12
C LEU A 55 5.94 -3.20 1.15
N TYR A 56 5.94 -4.44 1.63
CA TYR A 56 5.24 -4.82 2.85
C TYR A 56 5.63 -3.93 4.03
N ASN A 57 6.94 -3.80 4.30
CA ASN A 57 7.43 -3.03 5.44
C ASN A 57 7.05 -1.55 5.32
N TYR A 58 7.26 -0.94 4.15
CA TYR A 58 6.92 0.47 3.95
C TYR A 58 5.43 0.74 4.13
N ILE A 59 4.57 -0.13 3.61
CA ILE A 59 3.12 0.06 3.70
C ILE A 59 2.63 -0.22 5.13
N MET A 60 3.14 -1.26 5.79
CA MET A 60 2.72 -1.62 7.13
C MET A 60 3.21 -0.64 8.20
N ASP A 61 4.38 -0.03 8.02
CA ASP A 61 4.85 1.04 8.91
C ASP A 61 3.89 2.23 8.93
N ASP A 62 3.39 2.65 7.77
CA ASP A 62 2.41 3.73 7.66
C ASP A 62 1.05 3.31 8.25
N PHE A 63 0.59 2.09 7.99
CA PHE A 63 -0.63 1.58 8.61
C PHE A 63 -0.52 1.52 10.15
N ARG A 64 0.64 1.18 10.71
CA ARG A 64 0.86 1.26 12.16
C ARG A 64 0.77 2.71 12.65
N MET A 65 1.38 3.66 11.96
CA MET A 65 1.27 5.08 12.32
C MET A 65 -0.18 5.57 12.29
N MET A 66 -0.99 5.10 11.34
CA MET A 66 -2.42 5.43 11.28
C MET A 66 -3.18 4.90 12.50
N VAL A 67 -2.86 3.69 12.97
CA VAL A 67 -3.44 3.16 14.23
C VAL A 67 -3.09 4.05 15.41
N GLU A 68 -1.82 4.43 15.55
CA GLU A 68 -1.34 5.29 16.65
C GLU A 68 -2.00 6.67 16.66
N ARG A 69 -2.48 7.13 15.50
CA ARG A 69 -3.20 8.41 15.33
C ARG A 69 -4.71 8.29 15.49
N GLY A 70 -5.25 7.09 15.68
CA GLY A 70 -6.69 6.88 15.81
C GLY A 70 -7.45 6.91 14.47
N LEU A 71 -6.76 6.76 13.34
CA LEU A 71 -7.36 6.66 12.00
C LEU A 71 -7.89 5.26 11.68
N TYR A 72 -7.89 4.36 12.66
CA TYR A 72 -8.34 2.98 12.55
C TYR A 72 -9.59 2.76 13.40
N GLY A 73 -10.50 1.92 12.90
CA GLY A 73 -11.81 1.69 13.52
C GLY A 73 -12.98 1.90 12.55
N GLU A 74 -12.72 2.45 11.37
CA GLU A 74 -13.68 2.50 10.27
C GLU A 74 -13.54 1.30 9.34
N GLN A 75 -14.68 0.69 9.01
CA GLN A 75 -14.75 -0.47 8.10
C GLN A 75 -14.03 -0.22 6.77
N ARG A 76 -13.98 1.04 6.30
CA ARG A 76 -13.33 1.43 5.05
C ARG A 76 -11.83 1.13 5.07
N ILE A 77 -11.07 1.66 6.04
CA ILE A 77 -9.60 1.52 6.05
C ILE A 77 -9.18 0.09 6.36
N ASP A 78 -9.91 -0.61 7.22
CA ASP A 78 -9.66 -2.02 7.54
C ASP A 78 -9.85 -2.91 6.29
N THR A 79 -10.88 -2.64 5.49
CA THR A 79 -11.11 -3.36 4.23
C THR A 79 -9.96 -3.13 3.26
N ILE A 80 -9.53 -1.88 3.08
CA ILE A 80 -8.41 -1.54 2.19
C ILE A 80 -7.12 -2.23 2.65
N LYS A 81 -6.78 -2.17 3.95
CA LYS A 81 -5.62 -2.85 4.52
C LYS A 81 -5.64 -4.34 4.23
N ASN A 82 -6.77 -5.00 4.46
CA ASN A 82 -6.90 -6.45 4.26
C ASN A 82 -6.69 -6.83 2.78
N GLU A 83 -7.22 -6.05 1.84
CA GLU A 83 -6.98 -6.27 0.42
C GLU A 83 -5.52 -6.05 0.01
N VAL A 84 -4.87 -5.03 0.57
CA VAL A 84 -3.44 -4.75 0.36
C VAL A 84 -2.59 -5.94 0.84
N CYS A 85 -2.79 -6.41 2.08
CA CYS A 85 -2.09 -7.59 2.59
C CYS A 85 -2.30 -8.80 1.68
N LYS A 86 -3.55 -9.07 1.28
CA LYS A 86 -3.88 -10.21 0.41
C LYS A 86 -3.10 -10.19 -0.91
N ILE A 87 -2.99 -9.02 -1.56
CA ILE A 87 -2.22 -8.90 -2.82
C ILE A 87 -0.73 -9.16 -2.57
N ILE A 88 -0.17 -8.56 -1.51
CA ILE A 88 1.25 -8.72 -1.17
C ILE A 88 1.59 -10.18 -0.86
N ASP A 89 0.76 -10.85 -0.06
CA ASP A 89 0.98 -12.23 0.38
C ASP A 89 0.74 -13.25 -0.75
N SER A 90 -0.15 -12.94 -1.70
CA SER A 90 -0.50 -13.86 -2.80
C SER A 90 0.44 -13.77 -4.00
N ASN A 91 1.23 -12.69 -4.11
CA ASN A 91 2.11 -12.48 -5.24
C ASN A 91 3.59 -12.58 -4.85
N SER A 92 4.25 -13.63 -5.34
CA SER A 92 5.66 -13.93 -5.06
C SER A 92 6.66 -12.88 -5.58
N LEU A 93 6.21 -11.86 -6.32
CA LEU A 93 7.05 -10.71 -6.67
C LEU A 93 7.33 -9.81 -5.48
N PHE A 94 6.38 -9.71 -4.56
CA PHE A 94 6.44 -8.81 -3.41
C PHE A 94 7.01 -9.52 -2.18
N TYR A 95 6.98 -10.85 -2.19
CA TYR A 95 7.61 -11.71 -1.19
C TYR A 95 8.99 -12.15 -1.66
N LYS A 96 9.97 -12.23 -0.75
CA LYS A 96 11.27 -12.84 -1.04
C LYS A 96 11.67 -13.82 0.05
#